data_AF-B4D007-F1
#
_entry.id   AF-B4D007-F1
#
_cell.length_a   1.000
_cell.length_b   1.000
_cell.length_c   1.000
_cell.angle_alpha   90.00
_cell.angle_beta   90.00
_cell.angle_gamma   90.00
#
_symmetry.space_group_name_H-M   'P 1'
#
loop_
_entity.id
_entity.type
_entity.pdbx_description
1 polymer ?
#
loop_
_entity_poly.entity_id
_entity_poly.type
_entity_poly.pdbx_seq_one_letter_code
_entity_poly.pdbx_strand_id
1 'polypeptide(L)'
;MPDATTEEVRPAKEAGLFGHLSALLAAKLAYLHARLELAGIESKEAAIHLGIILGLAIVALVLLIFGYFFLVIAVAFLIGLAFGGHAWVWVLFGAAVLHLLGAGLLLLIARTRLGVPLFPITLAELKKDQEWLKTNAKPN
;
A
#
# COMPACT_ATOMS: atom_id res chain seq x y z
N MET A 1 77.78 -8.55 23.67
CA MET A 1 77.88 -7.96 25.02
C MET A 1 78.61 -6.63 24.94
N PRO A 2 78.02 -5.46 25.26
CA PRO A 2 76.58 -5.17 25.36
C PRO A 2 75.87 -5.38 24.01
N ASP A 3 74.54 -5.23 23.95
CA ASP A 3 73.72 -5.68 22.83
C ASP A 3 72.40 -4.88 22.69
N ALA A 4 71.75 -4.95 21.50
CA ALA A 4 70.31 -4.75 21.23
C ALA A 4 69.67 -3.32 21.25
N THR A 5 69.27 -2.84 20.06
CA THR A 5 68.09 -1.96 19.88
C THR A 5 67.19 -2.52 18.77
N THR A 6 66.53 -3.63 19.05
CA THR A 6 65.30 -4.00 18.34
C THR A 6 64.25 -2.93 18.59
N GLU A 7 64.01 -2.07 17.60
CA GLU A 7 62.75 -1.33 17.48
C GLU A 7 61.63 -2.36 17.29
N GLU A 8 61.10 -2.84 18.41
CA GLU A 8 59.87 -3.63 18.43
C GLU A 8 58.73 -2.72 17.96
N VAL A 9 58.43 -2.78 16.66
CA VAL A 9 57.23 -2.18 16.08
C VAL A 9 56.03 -2.91 16.68
N ARG A 10 55.58 -2.39 17.82
CA ARG A 10 54.55 -2.95 18.68
C ARG A 10 53.37 -3.44 17.84
N PRO A 11 52.89 -4.68 18.04
CA PRO A 11 51.79 -5.21 17.25
C PRO A 11 50.56 -4.32 17.37
N ALA A 12 49.80 -4.22 16.28
CA ALA A 12 48.64 -3.35 16.16
C ALA A 12 47.71 -3.53 17.37
N LYS A 13 47.68 -2.51 18.25
CA LYS A 13 46.92 -2.52 19.49
C LYS A 13 45.43 -2.52 19.16
N GLU A 14 44.85 -3.71 19.19
CA GLU A 14 43.44 -4.00 19.41
C GLU A 14 42.46 -3.05 18.72
N ALA A 15 41.97 -3.49 17.55
CA ALA A 15 40.62 -3.10 17.13
C ALA A 15 39.63 -3.64 18.18
N GLY A 16 39.39 -2.85 19.22
CA GLY A 16 38.61 -3.26 20.38
C GLY A 16 37.16 -3.62 20.01
N LEU A 17 36.40 -4.12 20.98
CA LEU A 17 35.00 -4.55 20.80
C LEU A 17 34.13 -3.51 20.06
N PHE A 18 34.38 -2.21 20.29
CA PHE A 18 33.76 -1.09 19.57
C PHE A 18 34.05 -1.08 18.06
N GLY A 19 35.28 -1.40 17.65
CA GLY A 19 35.67 -1.54 16.24
C GLY A 19 34.90 -2.68 15.57
N HIS A 20 34.78 -3.84 16.23
CA HIS A 20 33.97 -4.95 15.72
C HIS A 20 32.47 -4.63 15.68
N LEU A 21 31.91 -3.93 16.67
CA LEU A 21 30.52 -3.45 16.61
C LEU A 21 30.31 -2.48 15.45
N SER A 22 31.22 -1.51 15.24
CA SER A 22 31.11 -0.55 14.15
C SER A 22 31.21 -1.21 12.77
N ALA A 23 32.10 -2.21 12.62
CA ALA A 23 32.23 -3.01 11.41
C ALA A 23 30.97 -3.84 11.14
N LEU A 24 30.37 -4.45 12.17
CA LEU A 24 29.11 -5.18 12.04
C LEU A 24 27.93 -4.25 11.70
N LEU A 25 27.89 -3.03 12.26
CA LEU A 25 26.89 -2.02 11.93
C LEU A 25 27.03 -1.56 10.48
N ALA A 26 28.26 -1.28 10.02
CA ALA A 26 28.56 -0.91 8.64
C ALA A 26 28.18 -2.05 7.66
N ALA A 27 28.49 -3.30 7.99
CA ALA A 27 28.11 -4.46 7.18
C ALA A 27 26.58 -4.65 7.13
N LYS A 28 25.87 -4.47 8.25
CA LYS A 28 24.40 -4.46 8.32
C LYS A 28 23.79 -3.36 7.45
N LEU A 29 24.33 -2.14 7.51
CA LEU A 29 23.88 -0.99 6.72
C LEU A 29 24.13 -1.20 5.23
N ALA A 30 25.31 -1.69 4.83
CA ALA A 30 25.63 -2.02 3.45
C ALA A 30 24.71 -3.12 2.89
N TYR A 31 24.43 -4.17 3.68
CA TYR A 31 23.48 -5.21 3.31
C TYR A 31 22.05 -4.66 3.14
N LEU A 32 21.62 -3.77 4.04
CA LEU A 32 20.29 -3.15 3.95
C LEU A 32 20.18 -2.23 2.72
N HIS A 33 21.24 -1.47 2.41
CA HIS A 33 21.31 -0.62 1.23
C HIS A 33 21.20 -1.45 -0.07
N ALA A 34 21.97 -2.53 -0.19
CA ALA A 34 21.89 -3.44 -1.33
C ALA A 34 20.50 -4.09 -1.47
N ARG A 35 19.84 -4.43 -0.34
CA ARG A 35 18.48 -5.00 -0.36
C ARG A 35 17.42 -3.98 -0.76
N LEU A 36 17.57 -2.72 -0.34
CA LEU A 36 16.70 -1.61 -0.74
C LEU A 36 16.90 -1.21 -2.20
N GLU A 37 18.13 -1.27 -2.71
CA GLU A 37 18.44 -1.03 -4.12
C GLU A 37 17.81 -2.12 -5.01
N LEU A 38 17.95 -3.40 -4.63
CA LEU A 38 17.33 -4.52 -5.33
C LEU A 38 15.78 -4.44 -5.27
N ALA A 39 15.22 -4.12 -4.10
CA ALA A 39 13.78 -3.88 -3.94
C ALA A 39 13.30 -2.65 -4.73
N GLY A 40 14.13 -1.61 -4.88
CA GLY A 40 13.85 -0.45 -5.72
C GLY A 40 13.76 -0.79 -7.21
N ILE A 41 14.58 -1.75 -7.66
CA ILE A 41 14.57 -2.26 -9.04
C ILE A 41 13.34 -3.17 -9.26
N GLU A 42 13.12 -4.18 -8.41
CA GLU A 42 11.95 -5.08 -8.52
C GLU A 42 10.62 -4.34 -8.34
N SER A 43 10.55 -3.38 -7.41
CA SER A 43 9.34 -2.57 -7.20
C SER A 43 9.01 -1.69 -8.39
N LYS A 44 9.98 -1.29 -9.23
CA LYS A 44 9.70 -0.50 -10.43
C LYS A 44 8.88 -1.30 -11.44
N GLU A 45 9.23 -2.56 -11.64
CA GLU A 45 8.53 -3.45 -12.58
C GLU A 45 7.17 -3.90 -12.02
N ALA A 46 7.12 -4.24 -10.72
CA ALA A 46 5.86 -4.51 -10.01
C ALA A 46 4.92 -3.29 -9.97
N ALA A 47 5.44 -2.08 -9.81
CA ALA A 47 4.65 -0.84 -9.80
C ALA A 47 4.13 -0.47 -11.19
N ILE A 48 4.86 -0.77 -12.27
CA ILE A 48 4.36 -0.61 -13.63
C ILE A 48 3.16 -1.55 -13.86
N HIS A 49 3.29 -2.83 -13.52
CA HIS A 49 2.18 -3.78 -13.65
C HIS A 49 0.97 -3.40 -12.77
N LEU A 50 1.20 -3.02 -11.51
CA LEU A 50 0.14 -2.56 -10.61
C LEU A 50 -0.51 -1.26 -11.12
N GLY A 51 0.29 -0.32 -11.66
CA GLY A 51 -0.18 0.93 -12.25
C GLY A 51 -1.03 0.71 -13.50
N ILE A 52 -0.68 -0.25 -14.35
CA ILE A 52 -1.49 -0.65 -15.51
C ILE A 52 -2.81 -1.27 -15.05
N ILE A 53 -2.78 -2.18 -14.07
CA ILE A 53 -4.00 -2.82 -13.52
C ILE A 53 -4.91 -1.76 -12.88
N LEU A 54 -4.36 -0.84 -12.09
CA LEU A 54 -5.11 0.24 -11.45
C LEU A 54 -5.67 1.23 -12.48
N GLY A 55 -4.89 1.62 -13.48
CA GLY A 55 -5.34 2.46 -14.58
C GLY A 55 -6.48 1.83 -15.37
N LEU A 56 -6.36 0.53 -15.70
CA LEU A 56 -7.41 -0.23 -16.37
C LEU A 56 -8.67 -0.36 -15.49
N ALA A 57 -8.51 -0.56 -14.18
CA ALA A 57 -9.63 -0.59 -13.24
C ALA A 57 -10.35 0.77 -13.14
N ILE A 58 -9.63 1.88 -13.16
CA ILE A 58 -10.21 3.23 -13.20
C ILE A 58 -10.95 3.46 -14.52
N VAL A 59 -10.35 3.12 -15.67
CA VAL A 59 -11.00 3.24 -16.99
C VAL A 59 -12.26 2.38 -17.08
N ALA A 60 -12.20 1.14 -16.58
CA ALA A 60 -13.35 0.24 -16.52
C ALA A 60 -14.47 0.80 -15.61
N LEU A 61 -14.12 1.35 -14.43
CA LEU A 61 -15.07 1.98 -13.52
C LEU A 61 -15.74 3.20 -14.15
N VAL A 62 -14.97 4.07 -14.83
CA VAL A 62 -15.49 5.23 -15.57
C VAL A 62 -16.45 4.78 -16.68
N LEU A 63 -16.05 3.81 -17.50
CA LEU A 63 -16.92 3.22 -18.54
C LEU A 63 -18.21 2.63 -17.95
N LEU A 64 -18.14 1.96 -16.80
CA LEU A 64 -19.30 1.40 -16.11
C LEU A 64 -20.27 2.50 -15.66
N ILE A 65 -19.75 3.59 -15.07
CA ILE A 65 -20.53 4.75 -14.63
C ILE A 65 -21.23 5.42 -15.83
N PHE A 66 -20.51 5.70 -16.91
CA PHE A 66 -21.09 6.31 -18.11
C PHE A 66 -22.11 5.39 -18.80
N GLY A 67 -21.79 4.10 -18.96
CA GLY A 67 -22.70 3.10 -19.53
C GLY A 67 -23.99 2.97 -18.71
N TYR A 68 -23.89 3.04 -17.38
CA TYR A 68 -25.04 3.04 -16.48
C TYR A 68 -25.91 4.29 -16.63
N PHE A 69 -25.32 5.50 -16.69
CA PHE A 69 -26.08 6.71 -16.98
C PHE A 69 -26.79 6.66 -18.34
N PHE A 70 -26.09 6.20 -19.39
CA PHE A 70 -26.70 6.04 -20.71
C PHE A 70 -27.83 5.00 -20.71
N LEU A 71 -27.70 3.89 -19.96
CA LEU A 71 -28.76 2.89 -19.80
C LEU A 71 -30.01 3.50 -19.13
N VAL A 72 -29.83 4.23 -18.03
CA VAL A 72 -30.93 4.90 -17.31
C VAL A 72 -31.63 5.93 -18.21
N ILE A 73 -30.87 6.74 -18.95
CA ILE A 73 -31.42 7.71 -19.90
C ILE A 73 -32.18 7.00 -21.03
N ALA A 74 -31.59 5.95 -21.63
CA ALA A 74 -32.22 5.20 -22.70
C ALA A 74 -33.56 4.59 -22.26
N VAL A 75 -33.60 3.96 -21.08
CA VAL A 75 -34.85 3.41 -20.50
C VAL A 75 -35.88 4.51 -20.23
N ALA A 76 -35.46 5.67 -19.69
CA ALA A 76 -36.36 6.80 -19.46
C ALA A 76 -36.96 7.37 -20.75
N PHE A 77 -36.17 7.48 -21.83
CA PHE A 77 -36.67 7.88 -23.15
C PHE A 77 -37.62 6.84 -23.75
N LEU A 78 -37.32 5.55 -23.61
CA LEU A 78 -38.14 4.46 -24.15
C LEU A 78 -39.51 4.37 -23.45
N ILE A 79 -39.55 4.58 -22.14
CA ILE A 79 -40.79 4.71 -21.36
C ILE A 79 -41.53 6.01 -21.71
N GLY A 80 -40.81 7.14 -21.87
CA GLY A 80 -41.40 8.42 -22.28
C GLY A 80 -42.07 8.36 -23.67
N LEU A 81 -41.49 7.60 -24.60
CA LEU A 81 -42.07 7.34 -25.92
C LEU A 81 -43.33 6.46 -25.84
N ALA A 82 -43.35 5.47 -24.95
CA ALA A 82 -44.47 4.53 -24.79
C ALA A 82 -45.66 5.10 -24.01
N PHE A 83 -45.43 5.99 -23.03
CA PHE A 83 -46.46 6.48 -22.09
C PHE A 83 -46.70 8.00 -22.13
N GLY A 84 -46.00 8.73 -23.01
CA GLY A 84 -46.13 10.18 -23.16
C GLY A 84 -45.27 11.00 -22.20
N GLY A 85 -45.10 12.29 -22.53
CA GLY A 85 -44.02 13.16 -22.04
C GLY A 85 -43.94 13.49 -20.54
N HIS A 86 -44.77 12.87 -19.69
CA HIS A 86 -44.74 13.05 -18.24
C HIS A 86 -44.14 11.85 -17.50
N ALA A 87 -44.04 10.68 -18.14
CA ALA A 87 -43.53 9.45 -17.52
C ALA A 87 -42.06 9.56 -17.06
N TRP A 88 -41.27 10.43 -17.70
CA TRP A 88 -39.85 10.63 -17.39
C TRP A 88 -39.59 11.06 -15.93
N VAL A 89 -40.50 11.81 -15.29
CA VAL A 89 -40.34 12.26 -13.89
C VAL A 89 -40.36 11.06 -12.95
N TRP A 90 -41.30 10.14 -13.15
CA TRP A 90 -41.43 8.93 -12.33
C TRP A 90 -40.28 7.95 -12.59
N VAL A 91 -39.78 7.85 -13.82
CA VAL A 91 -38.58 7.03 -14.11
C VAL A 91 -37.33 7.63 -13.48
N LEU A 92 -37.12 8.95 -13.57
CA LEU A 92 -35.99 9.63 -12.93
C LEU A 92 -36.07 9.55 -11.40
N PHE A 93 -37.27 9.65 -10.81
CA PHE A 93 -37.48 9.49 -9.37
C PHE A 93 -37.22 8.04 -8.92
N GLY A 94 -37.77 7.05 -9.62
CA GLY A 94 -37.52 5.63 -9.34
C GLY A 94 -36.05 5.26 -9.50
N ALA A 95 -35.38 5.79 -10.54
CA ALA A 95 -33.94 5.69 -10.70
C ALA A 95 -33.21 6.31 -9.50
N ALA A 96 -33.48 7.57 -9.15
CA ALA A 96 -32.82 8.25 -8.03
C ALA A 96 -32.96 7.47 -6.70
N VAL A 97 -34.15 6.95 -6.39
CA VAL A 97 -34.37 6.09 -5.22
C VAL A 97 -33.53 4.80 -5.30
N LEU A 98 -33.53 4.12 -6.44
CA LEU A 98 -32.74 2.90 -6.63
C LEU A 98 -31.22 3.16 -6.54
N HIS A 99 -30.74 4.31 -7.03
CA HIS A 99 -29.35 4.74 -6.90
C HIS A 99 -28.99 5.03 -5.43
N LEU A 100 -29.85 5.72 -4.69
CA LEU A 100 -29.63 6.03 -3.27
C LEU A 100 -29.63 4.75 -2.41
N LEU A 101 -30.53 3.80 -2.69
CA LEU A 101 -30.54 2.50 -2.03
C LEU A 101 -29.29 1.67 -2.37
N GLY A 102 -28.88 1.64 -3.65
CA GLY A 102 -27.66 0.97 -4.10
C GLY A 102 -26.40 1.57 -3.48
N ALA A 103 -26.29 2.90 -3.43
CA ALA A 103 -25.19 3.61 -2.78
C ALA A 103 -25.17 3.38 -1.27
N GLY A 104 -26.33 3.39 -0.60
CA GLY A 104 -26.46 3.05 0.82
C GLY A 104 -26.03 1.62 1.12
N LEU A 105 -26.45 0.65 0.30
CA LEU A 105 -26.06 -0.75 0.44
C LEU A 105 -24.55 -0.94 0.18
N LEU A 106 -23.99 -0.31 -0.86
CA LEU A 106 -22.55 -0.32 -1.12
C LEU A 106 -21.76 0.35 0.01
N LEU A 107 -22.28 1.41 0.64
CA LEU A 107 -21.66 2.05 1.79
C LEU A 107 -21.71 1.15 3.03
N LEU A 108 -22.79 0.39 3.25
CA LEU A 108 -22.88 -0.62 4.32
C LEU A 108 -21.92 -1.80 4.07
N ILE A 109 -21.84 -2.29 2.83
CA ILE A 109 -20.88 -3.33 2.44
C ILE A 109 -19.45 -2.81 2.57
N ALA A 110 -19.14 -1.60 2.12
CA ALA A 110 -17.84 -0.97 2.29
C ALA A 110 -17.50 -0.80 3.78
N ARG A 111 -18.44 -0.32 4.61
CA ARG A 111 -18.22 -0.18 6.07
C ARG A 111 -17.95 -1.51 6.76
N THR A 112 -18.66 -2.58 6.37
CA THR A 112 -18.43 -3.93 6.93
C THR A 112 -17.14 -4.58 6.41
N ARG A 113 -16.76 -4.33 5.14
CA ARG A 113 -15.52 -4.84 4.53
C ARG A 113 -14.27 -4.07 4.96
N LEU A 114 -14.35 -2.76 5.16
CA LEU A 114 -13.27 -1.92 5.70
C LEU A 114 -13.03 -2.15 7.20
N GLY A 115 -14.02 -2.72 7.91
CA GLY A 115 -13.84 -3.27 9.26
C GLY A 115 -13.03 -4.57 9.28
N VAL A 116 -12.83 -5.23 8.13
CA VAL A 116 -11.88 -6.34 7.99
C VAL A 116 -10.54 -5.73 7.57
N PRO A 117 -9.45 -5.92 8.34
CA PRO A 117 -8.15 -5.37 7.97
C PRO A 117 -7.71 -5.97 6.64
N LEU A 118 -7.61 -5.13 5.59
CA LEU A 118 -7.24 -5.54 4.22
C LEU A 118 -5.82 -6.10 4.12
N PHE A 119 -4.99 -5.89 5.15
CA PHE A 119 -3.63 -6.39 5.26
C PHE A 119 -3.37 -6.96 6.67
N PRO A 120 -3.97 -8.12 7.03
CA PRO A 120 -3.86 -8.66 8.38
C PRO A 120 -2.40 -9.10 8.68
N ILE A 121 -1.67 -9.55 7.66
CA ILE A 121 -0.25 -9.92 7.75
C ILE A 121 0.60 -8.66 7.98
N THR A 122 0.46 -7.63 7.15
CA THR A 122 1.26 -6.39 7.26
C THR A 122 1.00 -5.66 8.57
N LEU A 123 -0.25 -5.64 9.07
CA LEU A 123 -0.57 -5.07 10.39
C LEU A 123 -0.06 -5.93 11.54
N ALA A 124 0.00 -7.26 11.40
CA ALA A 124 0.60 -8.14 12.40
C ALA A 124 2.11 -7.92 12.52
N GLU A 125 2.84 -7.82 11.40
CA GLU A 125 4.29 -7.50 11.42
C GLU A 125 4.54 -6.09 11.97
N LEU A 126 3.78 -5.08 11.53
CA LEU A 126 3.93 -3.70 12.03
C LEU A 126 3.66 -3.60 13.56
N LYS A 127 2.69 -4.38 14.08
CA LYS A 127 2.44 -4.47 15.53
C LYS A 127 3.60 -5.14 16.28
N LYS A 128 4.23 -6.15 15.68
CA LYS A 128 5.40 -6.86 16.21
C LYS A 128 6.62 -5.95 16.27
N ASP A 129 6.85 -5.14 15.24
CA ASP A 129 7.87 -4.09 15.23
C ASP A 129 7.59 -3.02 16.30
N GLN A 130 6.32 -2.62 16.48
CA GLN A 130 5.94 -1.67 17.54
C GLN A 130 6.15 -2.24 18.95
N GLU A 131 5.90 -3.53 19.15
CA GLU A 131 6.17 -4.24 20.41
C GLU A 131 7.69 -4.38 20.65
N TRP A 132 8.48 -4.65 19.61
CA TRP A 132 9.94 -4.67 19.68
C TRP A 132 10.51 -3.29 20.04
N LEU A 133 10.01 -2.21 19.43
CA LEU A 133 10.40 -0.83 19.77
C LEU A 133 10.02 -0.47 21.20
N LYS A 134 8.82 -0.81 21.68
CA LYS A 134 8.40 -0.55 23.07
C LYS A 134 9.22 -1.33 24.11
N THR A 135 9.62 -2.56 23.78
CA THR A 135 10.42 -3.41 24.68
C THR A 135 11.86 -2.92 24.78
N ASN A 136 12.46 -2.49 23.65
CA ASN A 136 13.83 -1.96 23.63
C ASN A 136 13.93 -0.47 24.03
N ALA A 137 12.84 0.31 23.96
CA ALA A 137 12.80 1.71 24.39
C ALA A 137 12.61 1.90 25.91
N LYS A 138 12.57 0.81 26.70
CA LYS A 138 12.58 0.86 28.16
C LYS A 138 13.98 0.49 28.69
N PRO A 139 14.90 1.46 28.85
CA PRO A 139 16.05 1.25 29.72
C PRO A 139 15.53 1.02 31.16
N ASN A 140 16.24 0.14 31.87
CA ASN A 140 15.94 -0.42 33.20
C ASN A 140 15.28 0.57 34.19
#